data_AF-A0A091V5G3-F1
#
_entry.id   AF-A0A091V5G3-F1
#
_cell.length_a   1.000
_cell.length_b   1.000
_cell.length_c   1.000
_cell.angle_alpha   90.00
_cell.angle_beta   90.00
_cell.angle_gamma   90.00
#
_symmetry.space_group_name_H-M   'P 1'
#
loop_
_entity.id
_entity.type
_entity.pdbx_description
1 polymer ?
#
loop_
_entity_poly.entity_id
_entity_poly.type
_entity_poly.pdbx_seq_one_letter_code
_entity_poly.pdbx_strand_id
1 'polypeptide(L)' 'PGLFSTPLLAGLPEKVRQFLGQQVPFPARLGHPGEYAHLVQALAENPMVNGEVVRLDGALRMQP' A
#
# COMPACT_ATOMS: atom_id res chain seq x y z
N PRO A 1 -5.63 2.30 0.24
CA PRO A 1 -4.20 1.90 0.29
C PRO A 1 -3.45 2.62 -0.83
N GLY A 2 -2.13 2.76 -0.71
CA GLY A 2 -1.27 3.22 -1.80
C GLY A 2 -1.06 2.14 -2.85
N LEU A 3 0.15 2.06 -3.39
CA LEU A 3 0.51 1.11 -4.43
C LEU A 3 0.94 -0.24 -3.84
N PHE A 4 0.26 -1.32 -4.25
CA PHE A 4 0.48 -2.68 -3.74
C PHE A 4 0.64 -3.70 -4.87
N SER A 5 1.51 -4.68 -4.64
CA SER A 5 1.79 -5.81 -5.54
C SER A 5 0.63 -6.81 -5.56
N THR A 6 -0.39 -6.51 -6.36
CA THR A 6 -1.56 -7.38 -6.59
C THR A 6 -1.67 -7.76 -8.07
N PRO A 7 -2.50 -8.77 -8.43
CA PRO A 7 -2.76 -9.10 -9.83
C PRO A 7 -3.18 -7.91 -10.71
N LEU A 8 -3.83 -6.90 -10.12
CA LEU A 8 -4.19 -5.66 -10.79
C LEU A 8 -2.98 -4.93 -11.40
N LEU A 9 -1.86 -4.85 -10.67
CA LEU A 9 -0.62 -4.25 -11.17
C LEU A 9 0.29 -5.27 -11.85
N ALA A 10 0.03 -6.58 -11.68
CA ALA A 10 0.86 -7.63 -12.27
C ALA A 10 0.82 -7.62 -13.81
N GLY A 11 -0.28 -7.14 -14.41
CA GLY A 11 -0.40 -6.98 -15.86
C GLY A 11 0.41 -5.81 -16.45
N LEU A 12 0.97 -4.93 -15.62
CA LEU A 12 1.82 -3.83 -16.09
C LEU A 12 3.23 -4.33 -16.42
N PRO A 13 3.90 -3.71 -17.42
CA PRO A 13 5.31 -4.00 -17.71
C PRO A 13 6.18 -3.82 -16.46
N GLU A 14 7.21 -4.66 -16.31
CA GLU A 14 8.08 -4.64 -15.11
C GLU A 14 8.70 -3.26 -14.84
N LYS A 15 9.14 -2.56 -15.90
CA LYS A 15 9.68 -1.20 -15.79
C LYS A 15 8.69 -0.22 -15.15
N VAL A 16 7.40 -0.35 -15.47
CA VAL A 16 6.34 0.49 -14.90
C VAL A 16 6.13 0.16 -13.43
N ARG A 17 6.14 -1.13 -13.06
CA ARG A 17 6.01 -1.56 -11.65
C ARG A 17 7.15 -1.04 -10.79
N GLN A 18 8.39 -1.12 -11.29
CA GLN A 18 9.57 -0.60 -10.61
C GLN A 18 9.52 0.92 -10.46
N PHE A 19 9.17 1.64 -11.55
CA PHE A 19 9.01 3.09 -11.51
C PHE A 19 7.97 3.53 -10.49
N LEU A 20 6.80 2.88 -10.48
CA LEU A 20 5.74 3.13 -9.49
C LEU A 20 6.20 2.88 -8.06
N GLY A 21 7.00 1.83 -7.83
CA GLY A 21 7.61 1.56 -6.52
C GLY A 21 8.56 2.66 -6.05
N GLN A 22 9.31 3.27 -6.96
CA GLN A 22 10.24 4.37 -6.65
C GLN A 22 9.55 5.69 -6.31
N GLN A 23 8.28 5.86 -6.69
CA GLN A 23 7.50 7.05 -6.32
C GLN A 23 7.09 7.03 -4.83
N VAL A 24 7.14 5.86 -4.18
CA VAL A 24 6.82 5.72 -2.76
C VAL A 24 8.01 6.24 -1.93
N PRO A 25 7.83 7.25 -1.05
CA PRO A 25 8.92 7.81 -0.24
C PRO A 25 9.69 6.78 0.59
N PHE A 26 9.01 6.03 1.45
CA PHE A 26 9.62 4.93 2.20
C PHE A 26 8.56 3.97 2.75
N PRO A 27 8.75 2.64 2.64
CA PRO A 27 9.80 1.97 1.88
C PRO A 27 9.60 2.15 0.36
N ALA A 28 10.69 2.38 -0.39
CA ALA A 28 10.67 2.69 -1.83
C ALA A 28 10.40 1.45 -2.71
N ARG A 29 9.22 0.84 -2.54
CA ARG A 29 8.72 -0.32 -3.28
C ARG A 29 7.20 -0.36 -3.25
N LEU A 30 6.61 -1.25 -4.04
CA LEU A 30 5.21 -1.61 -3.88
C LEU A 30 4.99 -2.31 -2.53
N GLY A 31 3.84 -2.06 -1.91
CA GLY A 31 3.41 -2.79 -0.72
C GLY A 31 3.18 -4.27 -1.04
N HIS A 32 3.40 -5.14 -0.06
CA HIS A 32 3.07 -6.56 -0.12
C HIS A 32 1.67 -6.79 0.45
N PRO A 33 0.86 -7.70 -0.12
CA PRO A 33 -0.48 -8.00 0.40
C PRO A 33 -0.49 -8.35 1.91
N GLY A 34 0.58 -8.98 2.41
CA GLY A 34 0.74 -9.29 3.84
C GLY A 34 0.78 -8.05 4.74
N GLU A 35 1.31 -6.91 4.26
CA GLU A 35 1.34 -5.66 5.03
C GLU A 35 -0.07 -5.06 5.19
N TYR A 36 -0.92 -5.22 4.16
CA TYR A 36 -2.34 -4.85 4.25
C TYR A 36 -3.10 -5.79 5.19
N ALA A 37 -2.86 -7.10 5.10
CA ALA A 37 -3.47 -8.08 6.00
C ALA A 37 -3.10 -7.82 7.47
N HIS A 38 -1.85 -7.45 7.75
CA HIS A 38 -1.41 -7.09 9.09
C HIS A 38 -2.15 -5.86 9.62
N LEU A 39 -2.38 -4.83 8.80
CA LEU A 39 -3.22 -3.69 9.20
C LEU A 39 -4.65 -4.15 9.51
N VAL A 40 -5.27 -4.97 8.66
CA VAL A 40 -6.63 -5.50 8.91
C VAL A 40 -6.70 -6.21 10.27
N GLN A 41 -5.72 -7.07 10.58
CA GLN A 41 -5.66 -7.75 11.87
C GLN A 41 -5.54 -6.75 13.03
N ALA A 42 -4.63 -5.77 12.94
CA ALA A 42 -4.44 -4.77 13.99
C ALA A 42 -5.70 -3.92 14.24
N LEU A 43 -6.46 -3.59 13.19
CA LEU A 43 -7.74 -2.87 13.34
C LEU A 43 -8.82 -3.76 13.96
N ALA A 44 -8.90 -5.04 13.56
CA ALA A 44 -9.88 -5.97 14.08
C ALA A 44 -9.65 -6.33 15.56
N GLU A 45 -8.39 -6.32 16.01
CA GLU A 45 -8.00 -6.66 17.39
C GLU A 45 -8.13 -5.48 18.38
N ASN A 46 -8.33 -4.24 17.90
CA ASN A 46 -8.38 -3.06 18.76
C ASN A 46 -9.79 -2.45 18.82
N PRO A 47 -10.56 -2.68 19.92
CA PRO A 47 -11.94 -2.21 20.04
C PRO A 47 -12.12 -0.69 20.02
N MET A 48 -11.05 0.08 20.27
CA MET A 48 -11.12 1.54 20.30
C MET A 48 -10.92 2.19 18.92
N VAL A 49 -10.47 1.42 17.92
CA VAL A 49 -10.37 1.91 16.54
C VAL A 49 -11.76 1.90 15.94
N ASN A 50 -12.33 3.08 15.70
CA ASN A 50 -13.68 3.22 15.16
C ASN A 50 -13.83 4.52 14.38
N GLY A 51 -14.57 4.48 13.26
CA GLY A 51 -14.91 5.68 12.48
C GLY A 51 -13.72 6.41 11.83
N GLU A 52 -12.60 5.72 11.61
CA GLU A 52 -11.34 6.33 11.15
C GLU A 52 -10.87 5.77 9.80
N VAL A 53 -10.04 6.54 9.09
CA VAL A 53 -9.44 6.13 7.82
C VAL A 53 -7.92 6.08 7.95
N VAL A 54 -7.36 4.87 7.87
CA VAL A 54 -5.90 4.68 7.91
C VAL A 54 -5.33 4.61 6.51
N ARG A 55 -4.41 5.54 6.19
CA ARG A 55 -3.59 5.46 4.97
C ARG A 55 -2.45 4.48 5.20
N LEU A 56 -2.37 3.47 4.34
CA LEU A 56 -1.24 2.55 4.22
C LEU A 56 -0.65 2.69 2.82
N ASP A 57 0.35 3.56 2.66
CA ASP A 57 0.83 3.99 1.35
C ASP A 57 2.30 4.44 1.28
N GLY A 58 3.09 4.22 2.33
CA GLY A 58 4.49 4.65 2.36
C GLY A 58 4.69 6.16 2.22
N ALA A 59 3.71 6.96 2.67
CA ALA A 59 3.64 8.42 2.58
C ALA A 59 3.46 8.98 1.17
N LEU A 60 3.13 8.15 0.18
CA LEU A 60 2.89 8.58 -1.19
C LEU A 60 1.80 9.67 -1.29
N ARG A 61 1.99 10.62 -2.20
CA ARG A 61 0.94 11.50 -2.71
C ARG A 61 0.94 11.36 -4.22
N MET A 62 -0.18 10.90 -4.78
CA MET A 62 -0.32 10.69 -6.23
C MET A 62 -0.21 12.05 -6.92
N GLN A 63 0.72 12.15 -7.87
CA GLN A 63 0.79 13.30 -8.77
C GLN A 63 -0.38 13.22 -9.77
N PRO A 64 -0.84 14.36 -10.34
CA PRO A 64 -1.94 14.41 -11.30
C PRO A 64 -1.79 13.48 -12.50
#